data_AF-A0A518C805-F1
#
_entry.id   AF-A0A518C805-F1
#
_cell.length_a   1.000
_cell.length_b   1.000
_cell.length_c   1.000
_cell.angle_alpha   90.00
_cell.angle_beta   90.00
_cell.angle_gamma   90.00
#
_symmetry.space_group_name_H-M   'P 1'
#
loop_
_entity.id
_entity.type
_entity.pdbx_description
1 polymer ?
#
loop_
_entity_poly.entity_id
_entity_poly.type
_entity_poly.pdbx_seq_one_letter_code
_entity_poly.pdbx_strand_id
1 'polypeptide(L)'
;MTTFLYWLGIIVAVILGFAIGALVFGFEPVDGADNYFWVVVAGGFGGIIHGLIDDGGSGKFRLPRSVTTQDNDVVADIGIFGEMLIGMLGAMISVLVIAVFLGTDPFTEEDPDVSLFRLIGFGALAGFAARQFLPNLSKRFSSLIESKIETMADAAKAEQARQAEVIAEGQRARAEIVRLAGQTSRLSLEAMRGQGATNFDSMETLVAELAGITLQTHPEYKERVRAMMDLADRMVEGVPADTATKQNIAGRIGSADNKAWLVPLSTLIARSPEDGDAQRLLDAYDAALSDPEIRKKSKFILYRILLAIIALVDSVRLPISQVPRARAVAQACLAIDDASLKKRAAVVLAMLE
;
A
#
# COMPACT_ATOMS: atom_id res chain seq x y z
N MET A 1 -37.47 26.95 -13.86
CA MET A 1 -36.08 26.56 -13.54
C MET A 1 -35.20 26.44 -14.78
N THR A 2 -35.73 25.91 -15.89
CA THR A 2 -35.07 25.84 -17.21
C THR A 2 -34.67 27.19 -17.79
N THR A 3 -35.48 28.24 -17.63
CA THR A 3 -35.19 29.60 -18.11
C THR A 3 -34.04 30.28 -17.36
N PHE A 4 -33.85 29.97 -16.08
CA PHE A 4 -32.78 30.55 -15.27
C PHE A 4 -31.42 29.95 -15.65
N LEU A 5 -31.36 28.62 -15.84
CA LEU A 5 -30.16 27.93 -16.30
C LEU A 5 -29.78 28.32 -17.74
N TYR A 6 -30.78 28.64 -18.59
CA TYR A 6 -30.57 29.19 -19.94
C TYR A 6 -29.81 30.53 -19.90
N TRP A 7 -30.29 31.49 -19.11
CA TRP A 7 -29.61 32.78 -18.97
C TRP A 7 -28.25 32.66 -18.28
N LEU A 8 -28.13 31.80 -17.27
CA LEU A 8 -26.88 31.55 -16.57
C LEU A 8 -25.82 30.94 -17.51
N GLY A 9 -26.19 29.98 -18.35
CA GLY A 9 -25.28 29.35 -19.32
C GLY A 9 -24.76 30.32 -20.38
N ILE A 10 -25.64 31.19 -20.91
CA ILE A 10 -25.25 32.24 -21.86
C ILE A 10 -24.30 33.23 -21.19
N ILE A 11 -24.61 33.66 -19.97
CA ILE A 11 -23.76 34.58 -19.21
C ILE A 11 -22.38 33.96 -18.95
N VAL A 12 -22.32 32.69 -18.54
CA VAL A 12 -21.04 31.99 -18.29
C VAL A 12 -20.23 31.82 -19.57
N ALA A 13 -20.85 31.45 -20.69
CA ALA A 13 -20.16 31.29 -21.98
C ALA A 13 -19.62 32.63 -22.51
N VAL A 14 -20.38 33.72 -22.35
CA VAL A 14 -19.96 35.08 -22.69
C VAL A 14 -18.78 35.52 -21.81
N ILE A 15 -18.87 35.27 -20.49
CA ILE A 15 -17.79 35.60 -19.54
C ILE A 15 -16.52 34.80 -19.85
N LEU A 16 -16.63 33.51 -20.14
CA LEU A 16 -15.48 32.67 -20.49
C LEU A 16 -14.84 33.07 -21.81
N GLY A 17 -15.66 33.38 -22.82
CA GLY A 17 -15.16 33.90 -24.11
C GLY A 17 -14.42 35.22 -23.93
N PHE A 18 -14.96 36.13 -23.12
CA PHE A 18 -14.33 37.41 -22.80
C PHE A 18 -13.06 37.24 -21.96
N ALA A 19 -13.07 36.35 -20.97
CA ALA A 19 -11.91 36.08 -20.11
C ALA A 19 -10.76 35.43 -20.89
N ILE A 20 -11.05 34.49 -21.79
CA ILE A 20 -10.03 33.88 -22.64
C ILE A 20 -9.50 34.90 -23.66
N GLY A 21 -10.38 35.72 -24.25
CA GLY A 21 -9.96 36.85 -25.10
C GLY A 21 -9.02 37.80 -24.36
N ALA A 22 -9.40 38.26 -23.17
CA ALA A 22 -8.58 39.15 -22.34
C ALA A 22 -7.25 38.51 -21.89
N LEU A 23 -7.20 37.18 -21.74
CA LEU A 23 -6.02 36.43 -21.31
C LEU A 23 -5.07 36.14 -22.48
N VAL A 24 -5.60 35.93 -23.68
CA VAL A 24 -4.81 35.76 -24.91
C VAL A 24 -4.24 37.11 -25.40
N PHE A 25 -5.02 38.19 -25.30
CA PHE A 25 -4.62 39.54 -25.75
C PHE A 25 -4.05 40.41 -24.62
N GLY A 26 -3.86 39.85 -23.42
CA GLY A 26 -3.09 40.44 -22.34
C GLY A 26 -3.54 41.83 -21.88
N PHE A 27 -4.70 41.96 -21.23
CA PHE A 27 -5.14 43.09 -20.35
C PHE A 27 -4.74 44.55 -20.73
N GLU A 28 -4.54 44.87 -21.99
CA GLU A 28 -4.70 46.21 -22.54
C GLU A 28 -6.06 46.29 -23.24
N PRO A 29 -6.73 47.44 -23.31
CA PRO A 29 -7.93 47.60 -24.13
C PRO A 29 -7.50 47.55 -25.60
N VAL A 30 -7.29 46.35 -26.12
CA VAL A 30 -6.81 46.11 -27.48
C VAL A 30 -7.97 46.36 -28.44
N ASP A 31 -7.78 47.32 -29.34
CA ASP A 31 -8.63 47.50 -30.52
C ASP A 31 -8.79 46.13 -31.23
N GLY A 32 -10.01 45.61 -31.29
CA GLY A 32 -10.30 44.29 -31.90
C GLY A 32 -10.91 43.23 -30.96
N ALA A 33 -11.00 43.47 -29.65
CA ALA A 33 -11.68 42.54 -28.73
C ALA A 33 -13.16 42.28 -29.11
N ASP A 34 -13.85 43.30 -29.61
CA ASP A 34 -15.22 43.18 -30.12
C ASP A 34 -15.29 42.25 -31.35
N ASN A 35 -14.30 42.32 -32.24
CA ASN A 35 -14.22 41.48 -33.42
C ASN A 35 -14.01 40.00 -33.05
N TYR A 36 -13.16 39.73 -32.06
CA TYR A 36 -12.98 38.39 -31.51
C TYR A 36 -14.29 37.86 -30.90
N PHE A 37 -14.99 38.69 -30.12
CA PHE A 37 -16.29 38.32 -29.55
C PHE A 37 -17.29 37.92 -30.62
N TRP A 38 -17.42 38.69 -31.70
CA TRP A 38 -18.33 38.38 -32.81
C TRP A 38 -17.95 37.09 -33.56
N VAL A 39 -16.66 36.82 -33.75
CA VAL A 39 -16.18 35.57 -34.36
C VAL A 39 -16.52 34.36 -33.50
N VAL A 40 -16.31 34.44 -32.19
CA VAL A 40 -16.60 33.35 -31.26
C VAL A 40 -18.11 33.10 -31.17
N VAL A 41 -18.92 34.15 -31.04
CA VAL A 41 -20.38 34.05 -31.03
C VAL A 41 -20.90 33.46 -32.35
N ALA A 42 -20.40 33.94 -33.49
CA ALA A 42 -20.76 33.40 -34.80
C ALA A 42 -20.34 31.93 -34.96
N GLY A 43 -19.18 31.54 -34.41
CA GLY A 43 -18.76 30.14 -34.31
C GLY A 43 -19.75 29.29 -33.53
N GLY A 44 -20.26 29.80 -32.41
CA GLY A 44 -21.34 29.15 -31.67
C GLY A 44 -22.59 28.93 -32.50
N PHE A 45 -23.04 29.95 -33.23
CA PHE A 45 -24.19 29.81 -34.15
C PHE A 45 -23.93 28.85 -35.30
N GLY A 46 -22.72 28.83 -35.88
CA GLY A 46 -22.33 27.85 -36.90
C GLY A 46 -22.38 26.42 -36.36
N GLY A 47 -21.93 26.22 -35.12
CA GLY A 47 -22.05 24.95 -34.40
C GLY A 47 -23.50 24.50 -34.22
N ILE A 48 -24.40 25.41 -33.82
CA ILE A 48 -25.85 25.15 -33.69
C ILE A 48 -26.48 24.81 -35.04
N ILE A 49 -26.24 25.61 -36.08
CA ILE A 49 -26.82 25.41 -37.41
C ILE A 49 -26.41 24.05 -37.97
N HIS A 50 -25.15 23.63 -37.80
CA HIS A 50 -24.73 22.29 -38.19
C HIS A 50 -25.55 21.21 -37.47
N GLY A 51 -25.83 21.36 -36.18
CA GLY A 51 -26.58 20.34 -35.44
C GLY A 51 -28.04 20.27 -35.81
N LEU A 52 -28.63 21.40 -36.18
CA LEU A 52 -29.99 21.45 -36.71
C LEU A 52 -30.08 20.88 -38.14
N ILE A 53 -29.04 21.01 -38.96
CA ILE A 53 -29.00 20.44 -40.32
C ILE A 53 -28.77 18.92 -40.29
N ASP A 54 -27.98 18.43 -39.32
CA ASP A 54 -27.58 17.02 -39.21
C ASP A 54 -28.59 16.15 -38.41
N ASP A 55 -29.82 16.65 -38.19
CA ASP A 55 -30.95 15.95 -37.54
C ASP A 55 -31.56 14.86 -38.46
N GLY A 56 -30.67 14.03 -39.02
CA GLY A 56 -30.93 12.71 -39.59
C GLY A 56 -29.94 11.64 -39.10
N GLY A 57 -28.93 11.95 -38.29
CA GLY A 57 -27.98 10.93 -37.82
C GLY A 57 -26.96 11.35 -36.76
N SER A 58 -27.26 11.13 -35.47
CA SER A 58 -26.31 10.95 -34.35
C SER A 58 -25.30 12.06 -34.00
N GLY A 59 -25.24 13.18 -34.73
CA GLY A 59 -24.18 14.20 -34.61
C GLY A 59 -24.20 15.10 -33.37
N LYS A 60 -25.03 14.82 -32.35
CA LYS A 60 -25.11 15.62 -31.12
C LYS A 60 -23.92 15.35 -30.21
N PHE A 61 -23.35 16.39 -29.61
CA PHE A 61 -22.25 16.22 -28.69
C PHE A 61 -22.72 15.57 -27.39
N ARG A 62 -22.06 14.47 -27.06
CA ARG A 62 -22.51 13.48 -26.09
C ARG A 62 -21.41 13.32 -25.04
N LEU A 63 -21.67 13.71 -23.79
CA LEU A 63 -20.73 13.51 -22.69
C LEU A 63 -21.04 12.23 -21.91
N PRO A 64 -20.05 11.41 -21.55
CA PRO A 64 -20.28 10.23 -20.72
C PRO A 64 -20.85 10.65 -19.37
N ARG A 65 -21.98 10.04 -18.96
CA ARG A 65 -22.54 10.22 -17.62
C ARG A 65 -21.89 9.22 -16.67
N SER A 66 -21.65 9.65 -15.43
CA SER A 66 -21.19 8.76 -14.35
C SER A 66 -22.30 7.85 -13.80
N VAL A 67 -23.55 8.05 -14.22
CA VAL A 67 -24.71 7.28 -13.74
C VAL A 67 -25.61 6.94 -14.92
N THR A 68 -25.86 5.64 -15.11
CA THR A 68 -26.77 5.10 -16.13
C THR A 68 -28.22 5.43 -15.76
N THR A 69 -28.92 6.18 -16.60
CA THR A 69 -30.37 6.45 -16.41
C THR A 69 -31.22 5.26 -16.83
N GLN A 70 -32.51 5.22 -16.43
CA GLN A 70 -33.44 4.09 -16.67
C GLN A 70 -33.57 3.65 -18.13
N ASP A 71 -33.24 4.53 -19.09
CA ASP A 71 -33.26 4.22 -20.53
C ASP A 71 -31.96 3.61 -21.08
N ASN A 72 -31.03 3.18 -20.21
CA ASN A 72 -29.74 2.58 -20.60
C ASN A 72 -28.80 3.48 -21.43
N ASP A 73 -29.10 4.77 -21.53
CA ASP A 73 -28.23 5.73 -22.20
C ASP A 73 -27.08 6.14 -21.27
N VAL A 74 -25.86 5.78 -21.67
CA VAL A 74 -24.61 6.04 -20.91
C VAL A 74 -24.07 7.46 -21.17
N VAL A 75 -24.77 8.24 -21.98
CA VAL A 75 -24.25 9.47 -22.56
C VAL A 75 -25.30 10.59 -22.50
N ALA A 76 -24.93 11.72 -21.89
CA ALA A 76 -25.74 12.93 -21.85
C ALA A 76 -25.68 13.62 -23.20
N ASP A 77 -26.80 13.73 -23.88
CA ASP A 77 -26.96 14.74 -24.95
C ASP A 77 -26.96 16.13 -24.29
N ILE A 78 -25.97 16.96 -24.60
CA ILE A 78 -25.92 18.36 -24.12
C ILE A 78 -26.86 19.25 -24.97
N GLY A 79 -27.41 18.71 -26.04
CA GLY A 79 -28.27 19.42 -26.99
C GLY A 79 -27.55 20.61 -27.61
N ILE A 80 -28.35 21.60 -28.01
CA ILE A 80 -27.92 22.82 -28.69
C ILE A 80 -26.78 23.56 -27.96
N PHE A 81 -26.66 23.41 -26.64
CA PHE A 81 -25.59 24.04 -25.86
C PHE A 81 -24.21 23.43 -26.11
N GLY A 82 -24.12 22.09 -26.21
CA GLY A 82 -22.85 21.43 -26.54
C GLY A 82 -22.40 21.77 -27.95
N GLU A 83 -23.37 21.94 -28.85
CA GLU A 83 -23.15 22.32 -30.25
C GLU A 83 -22.64 23.75 -30.38
N MET A 84 -23.23 24.67 -29.63
CA MET A 84 -22.76 26.05 -29.53
C MET A 84 -21.35 26.12 -28.96
N LEU A 85 -21.07 25.39 -27.87
CA LEU A 85 -19.77 25.41 -27.23
C LEU A 85 -18.66 24.89 -28.15
N ILE A 86 -18.91 23.81 -28.88
CA ILE A 86 -17.95 23.26 -29.86
C ILE A 86 -17.73 24.22 -31.02
N GLY A 87 -18.79 24.86 -31.50
CA GLY A 87 -18.70 25.88 -32.53
C GLY A 87 -17.83 27.07 -32.09
N MET A 88 -18.03 27.54 -30.86
CA MET A 88 -17.22 28.61 -30.25
C MET A 88 -15.75 28.18 -30.12
N LEU A 89 -15.47 27.00 -29.56
CA LEU A 89 -14.11 26.47 -29.42
C LEU A 89 -13.41 26.31 -30.77
N GLY A 90 -14.15 25.84 -31.78
CA GLY A 90 -13.68 25.73 -33.16
C GLY A 90 -13.19 27.07 -33.70
N ALA A 91 -14.04 28.09 -33.62
CA ALA A 91 -13.70 29.44 -34.04
C ALA A 91 -12.50 30.02 -33.27
N MET A 92 -12.42 29.79 -31.95
CA MET A 92 -11.28 30.22 -31.13
C MET A 92 -9.97 29.57 -31.56
N ILE A 93 -9.97 28.24 -31.77
CA ILE A 93 -8.77 27.51 -32.23
C ILE A 93 -8.38 27.97 -33.63
N SER A 94 -9.34 28.19 -34.54
CA SER A 94 -9.06 28.68 -35.88
C SER A 94 -8.40 30.06 -35.88
N VAL A 95 -8.88 30.99 -35.04
CA VAL A 95 -8.22 32.29 -34.85
C VAL A 95 -6.80 32.12 -34.31
N LEU A 96 -6.60 31.26 -33.32
CA LEU A 96 -5.29 31.03 -32.72
C LEU A 96 -4.30 30.41 -33.70
N VAL A 97 -4.74 29.44 -34.51
CA VAL A 97 -3.92 28.85 -35.57
C VAL A 97 -3.54 29.90 -36.61
N ILE A 98 -4.47 30.75 -37.03
CA ILE A 98 -4.20 31.84 -37.97
C ILE A 98 -3.16 32.81 -37.39
N ALA A 99 -3.34 33.24 -36.13
CA ALA A 99 -2.40 34.15 -35.47
C ALA A 99 -0.99 33.54 -35.33
N VAL A 100 -0.89 32.24 -34.99
CA VAL A 100 0.40 31.54 -34.85
C VAL A 100 1.08 31.30 -36.20
N PHE A 101 0.35 30.96 -37.25
CA PHE A 101 0.94 30.66 -38.57
C PHE A 101 1.23 31.89 -39.42
N LEU A 102 0.41 32.95 -39.31
CA LEU A 102 0.64 34.19 -40.03
C LEU A 102 1.58 35.14 -39.28
N GLY A 103 1.83 34.89 -37.98
CA GLY A 103 2.72 35.70 -37.16
C GLY A 103 2.21 37.12 -36.89
N THR A 104 0.97 37.42 -37.28
CA THR A 104 0.27 38.68 -37.08
C THR A 104 -1.08 38.41 -36.43
N ASP A 105 -1.53 39.32 -35.57
CA ASP A 105 -2.88 39.28 -35.04
C ASP A 105 -3.84 39.81 -36.11
N PRO A 106 -4.78 38.97 -36.61
CA PRO A 106 -5.69 39.33 -37.69
C PRO A 106 -6.67 40.46 -37.33
N PHE A 107 -6.69 40.91 -36.07
CA PHE A 107 -7.57 41.97 -35.58
C PHE A 107 -6.86 43.29 -35.27
N THR A 108 -5.52 43.34 -35.30
CA THR A 108 -4.73 44.55 -34.94
C THR A 108 -4.07 45.25 -36.11
N GLU A 109 -4.11 44.68 -37.33
CA GLU A 109 -3.62 45.41 -38.51
C GLU A 109 -4.61 46.53 -38.89
N GLU A 110 -4.09 47.74 -39.17
CA GLU A 110 -4.83 48.93 -39.66
C GLU A 110 -5.39 48.72 -41.08
N ASP A 111 -6.04 47.59 -41.36
CA ASP A 111 -6.76 47.36 -42.61
C ASP A 111 -8.26 47.61 -42.37
N PRO A 112 -8.80 48.79 -42.74
CA PRO A 112 -10.09 49.29 -42.25
C PRO A 112 -11.32 48.57 -42.84
N ASP A 113 -11.14 47.56 -43.70
CA ASP A 113 -12.23 46.97 -44.50
C ASP A 113 -12.48 45.48 -44.25
N VAL A 114 -12.08 44.94 -43.10
CA VAL A 114 -12.61 43.63 -42.66
C VAL A 114 -14.04 43.82 -42.16
N SER A 115 -15.00 43.81 -43.10
CA SER A 115 -16.42 43.90 -42.79
C SER A 115 -16.82 42.87 -41.72
N LEU A 116 -17.54 43.32 -40.69
CA LEU A 116 -18.10 42.49 -39.61
C LEU A 116 -18.79 41.21 -40.14
N PHE A 117 -19.42 41.28 -41.32
CA PHE A 117 -20.05 40.14 -41.98
C PHE A 117 -19.05 39.04 -42.40
N ARG A 118 -17.83 39.41 -42.81
CA ARG A 118 -16.77 38.45 -43.14
C ARG A 118 -16.26 37.74 -41.89
N LEU A 119 -16.12 38.46 -40.79
CA LEU A 119 -15.74 37.88 -39.49
C LEU A 119 -16.79 36.92 -38.95
N ILE A 120 -18.06 37.32 -39.01
CA ILE A 120 -19.19 36.45 -38.66
C ILE A 120 -19.22 35.21 -39.57
N GLY A 121 -19.03 35.39 -40.87
CA GLY A 121 -18.95 34.28 -41.83
C GLY A 121 -17.80 33.32 -41.53
N PHE A 122 -16.62 33.84 -41.22
CA PHE A 122 -15.46 33.04 -40.82
C PHE A 122 -15.72 32.27 -39.53
N GLY A 123 -16.22 32.95 -38.49
CA GLY A 123 -16.57 32.32 -37.22
C GLY A 123 -17.55 31.17 -37.42
N ALA A 124 -18.64 31.40 -38.15
CA ALA A 124 -19.64 30.39 -38.45
C ALA A 124 -19.07 29.18 -39.22
N LEU A 125 -18.21 29.42 -40.22
CA LEU A 125 -17.55 28.35 -40.99
C LEU A 125 -16.54 27.56 -40.14
N ALA A 126 -15.77 28.24 -39.29
CA ALA A 126 -14.82 27.60 -38.39
C ALA A 126 -15.54 26.75 -37.33
N GLY A 127 -16.64 27.25 -36.77
CA GLY A 127 -17.49 26.50 -35.84
C GLY A 127 -18.16 25.29 -36.50
N PHE A 128 -18.61 25.43 -37.76
CA PHE A 128 -19.13 24.33 -38.57
C PHE A 128 -18.06 23.25 -38.82
N ALA A 129 -16.86 23.66 -39.28
CA ALA A 129 -15.76 22.75 -39.60
C ALA A 129 -15.24 22.01 -38.35
N ALA A 130 -15.10 22.70 -37.21
CA ALA A 130 -14.64 22.08 -35.98
C ALA A 130 -15.53 20.90 -35.57
N ARG A 131 -16.85 21.03 -35.72
CA ARG A 131 -17.78 19.93 -35.44
C ARG A 131 -17.60 18.75 -36.38
N GLN A 132 -17.28 18.98 -37.65
CA GLN A 132 -17.03 17.92 -38.63
C GLN A 132 -15.72 17.17 -38.37
N PHE A 133 -14.67 17.87 -37.92
CA PHE A 133 -13.32 17.29 -37.78
C PHE A 133 -13.02 16.74 -36.37
N LEU A 134 -13.56 17.33 -35.31
CA LEU A 134 -13.27 16.96 -33.91
C LEU A 134 -13.60 15.49 -33.58
N PRO A 135 -14.74 14.90 -34.01
CA PRO A 135 -15.04 13.50 -33.71
C PRO A 135 -14.03 12.52 -34.33
N ASN A 136 -13.51 12.84 -35.51
CA ASN A 136 -12.55 12.00 -36.23
C ASN A 136 -11.13 12.13 -35.64
N LEU A 137 -10.74 13.33 -35.20
CA LEU A 137 -9.48 13.55 -34.49
C LEU A 137 -9.49 12.88 -33.11
N SER A 138 -10.60 12.99 -32.37
CA SER A 138 -10.76 12.35 -31.06
C SER A 138 -10.61 10.83 -31.15
N LYS A 139 -11.27 10.16 -32.11
CA LYS A 139 -11.13 8.71 -32.31
C LYS A 139 -9.68 8.29 -32.60
N ARG A 140 -8.97 9.05 -33.44
CA ARG A 140 -7.56 8.75 -33.77
C ARG A 140 -6.64 8.95 -32.58
N PHE A 141 -6.81 10.04 -31.82
CA PHE A 141 -6.04 10.28 -30.60
C PHE A 141 -6.31 9.24 -29.52
N SER A 142 -7.57 8.86 -29.30
CA SER A 142 -7.92 7.78 -28.36
C SER A 142 -7.28 6.46 -28.74
N SER A 143 -7.33 6.07 -30.03
CA SER A 143 -6.68 4.83 -30.49
C SER A 143 -5.15 4.83 -30.34
N LEU A 144 -4.50 6.00 -30.50
CA LEU A 144 -3.05 6.15 -30.31
C LEU A 144 -2.65 6.08 -28.84
N ILE A 145 -3.48 6.64 -27.95
CA ILE A 145 -3.24 6.62 -26.50
C ILE A 145 -3.49 5.21 -25.95
N GLU A 146 -4.58 4.56 -26.34
CA GLU A 146 -4.92 3.20 -25.91
C GLU A 146 -3.85 2.19 -26.33
N SER A 147 -3.41 2.25 -27.60
CA SER A 147 -2.31 1.41 -28.11
C SER A 147 -0.99 1.61 -27.34
N LYS A 148 -0.64 2.84 -26.96
CA LYS A 148 0.58 3.12 -26.17
C LYS A 148 0.45 2.67 -24.71
N ILE A 149 -0.73 2.80 -24.10
CA ILE A 149 -0.96 2.37 -22.72
C ILE A 149 -0.90 0.85 -22.62
N GLU A 150 -1.49 0.13 -23.57
CA GLU A 150 -1.41 -1.34 -23.62
C GLU A 150 0.05 -1.82 -23.77
N THR A 151 0.83 -1.23 -24.68
CA THR A 151 2.24 -1.62 -24.85
C THR A 151 3.09 -1.33 -23.61
N MET A 152 2.84 -0.24 -22.88
CA MET A 152 3.56 0.06 -21.64
C MET A 152 3.11 -0.85 -20.47
N ALA A 153 1.83 -1.21 -20.40
CA ALA A 153 1.30 -2.10 -19.38
C ALA A 153 1.84 -3.54 -19.54
N ASP A 154 1.95 -4.03 -20.77
CA ASP A 154 2.49 -5.37 -21.05
C ASP A 154 4.00 -5.43 -20.80
N ALA A 155 4.74 -4.37 -21.14
CA ALA A 155 6.16 -4.26 -20.81
C ALA A 155 6.40 -4.21 -19.29
N ALA A 156 5.55 -3.49 -18.54
CA ALA A 156 5.64 -3.43 -17.07
C ALA A 156 5.31 -4.78 -16.41
N LYS A 157 4.30 -5.51 -16.91
CA LYS A 157 3.97 -6.86 -16.43
C LYS A 157 5.09 -7.87 -16.70
N ALA A 158 5.73 -7.81 -17.88
CA ALA A 158 6.85 -8.68 -18.21
C ALA A 158 8.07 -8.42 -17.32
N GLU A 159 8.37 -7.16 -17.02
CA GLU A 159 9.47 -6.80 -16.13
C GLU A 159 9.16 -7.19 -14.66
N GLN A 160 7.93 -7.00 -14.22
CA GLN A 160 7.49 -7.42 -12.88
C GLN A 160 7.53 -8.95 -12.72
N ALA A 161 7.17 -9.71 -13.76
CA ALA A 161 7.30 -11.17 -13.76
C ALA A 161 8.77 -11.62 -13.68
N ARG A 162 9.68 -10.96 -14.44
CA ARG A 162 11.13 -11.23 -14.34
C ARG A 162 11.69 -10.91 -12.97
N GLN A 163 11.32 -9.78 -12.37
CA GLN A 163 11.76 -9.43 -11.02
C GLN A 163 11.24 -10.41 -9.97
N ALA A 164 9.98 -10.85 -10.09
CA ALA A 164 9.42 -11.87 -9.22
C ALA A 164 10.14 -13.23 -9.37
N GLU A 165 10.54 -13.60 -10.58
CA GLU A 165 11.32 -14.81 -10.86
C GLU A 165 12.72 -14.74 -10.24
N VAL A 166 13.42 -13.60 -10.40
CA VAL A 166 14.74 -13.36 -9.77
C VAL A 166 14.65 -13.37 -8.24
N ILE A 167 13.59 -12.80 -7.65
CA ILE A 167 13.36 -12.84 -6.20
C ILE A 167 13.05 -14.27 -5.75
N ALA A 168 12.24 -15.02 -6.50
CA ALA A 168 11.91 -16.41 -6.19
C ALA A 168 13.15 -17.32 -6.28
N GLU A 169 14.02 -17.13 -7.28
CA GLU A 169 15.31 -17.82 -7.39
C GLU A 169 16.26 -17.44 -6.25
N GLY A 170 16.34 -16.15 -5.90
CA GLY A 170 17.12 -15.68 -4.75
C GLY A 170 16.63 -16.26 -3.42
N GLN A 171 15.31 -16.41 -3.25
CA GLN A 171 14.72 -17.07 -2.09
C GLN A 171 15.00 -18.58 -2.07
N ARG A 172 14.93 -19.26 -3.23
CA ARG A 172 15.29 -20.68 -3.35
C ARG A 172 16.77 -20.92 -3.03
N ALA A 173 17.67 -20.09 -3.55
CA ALA A 173 19.09 -20.15 -3.24
C ALA A 173 19.37 -19.92 -1.74
N ARG A 174 18.68 -18.95 -1.12
CA ARG A 174 18.78 -18.73 0.34
C ARG A 174 18.20 -19.90 1.14
N ALA A 175 17.06 -20.45 0.74
CA ALA A 175 16.48 -21.62 1.37
C ALA A 175 17.41 -22.84 1.26
N GLU A 176 18.09 -23.00 0.12
CA GLU A 176 19.09 -24.05 -0.07
C GLU A 176 20.36 -23.83 0.76
N ILE A 177 20.84 -22.59 0.89
CA ILE A 177 21.93 -22.25 1.81
C ILE A 177 21.55 -22.55 3.26
N VAL A 178 20.32 -22.21 3.69
CA VAL A 178 19.81 -22.53 5.02
C VAL A 178 19.65 -24.04 5.20
N ARG A 179 19.22 -24.77 4.17
CA ARG A 179 19.14 -26.24 4.18
C ARG A 179 20.51 -26.87 4.32
N LEU A 180 21.51 -26.41 3.58
CA LEU A 180 22.89 -26.88 3.63
C LEU A 180 23.54 -26.53 4.97
N ALA A 181 23.31 -25.33 5.49
CA ALA A 181 23.73 -24.93 6.84
C ALA A 181 23.08 -25.85 7.89
N GLY A 182 21.78 -26.12 7.79
CA GLY A 182 21.07 -27.05 8.67
C GLY A 182 21.61 -28.48 8.61
N GLN A 183 21.94 -28.99 7.41
CA GLN A 183 22.61 -30.29 7.26
C GLN A 183 24.01 -30.31 7.87
N THR A 184 24.77 -29.22 7.72
CA THR A 184 26.13 -29.08 8.27
C THR A 184 26.09 -28.98 9.80
N SER A 185 25.17 -28.19 10.35
CA SER A 185 24.89 -28.14 11.79
C SER A 185 24.44 -29.48 12.34
N ARG A 186 23.61 -30.23 11.60
CA ARG A 186 23.16 -31.57 12.00
C ARG A 186 24.29 -32.59 12.02
N LEU A 187 25.15 -32.60 11.00
CA LEU A 187 26.36 -33.44 10.97
C LEU A 187 27.34 -33.06 12.08
N SER A 188 27.49 -31.77 12.36
CA SER A 188 28.29 -31.26 13.49
C SER A 188 27.70 -31.69 14.84
N LEU A 189 26.38 -31.62 15.01
CA LEU A 189 25.66 -32.08 16.20
C LEU A 189 25.73 -33.60 16.39
N GLU A 190 25.67 -34.39 15.31
CA GLU A 190 25.84 -35.85 15.35
C GLU A 190 27.28 -36.24 15.73
N ALA A 191 28.29 -35.54 15.20
CA ALA A 191 29.68 -35.71 15.61
C ALA A 191 29.91 -35.29 17.07
N MET A 192 29.24 -34.24 17.55
CA MET A 192 29.34 -33.75 18.93
C MET A 192 28.62 -34.62 19.96
N ARG A 193 27.47 -35.23 19.59
CA ARG A 193 26.80 -36.26 20.42
C ARG A 193 27.72 -37.45 20.71
N GLY A 194 28.64 -37.77 19.80
CA GLY A 194 29.65 -38.81 20.01
C GLY A 194 30.72 -38.46 21.05
N GLN A 195 30.89 -37.17 21.40
CA GLN A 195 31.95 -36.70 22.30
C GLN A 195 31.45 -36.29 23.70
N GLY A 196 30.14 -36.29 23.95
CA GLY A 196 29.57 -36.01 25.28
C GLY A 196 29.77 -34.58 25.81
N ALA A 197 30.30 -33.66 25.00
CA ALA A 197 30.49 -32.26 25.36
C ALA A 197 29.26 -31.44 24.94
N THR A 198 28.52 -30.91 25.92
CA THR A 198 27.46 -29.92 25.69
C THR A 198 28.10 -28.62 25.17
N ASN A 199 27.98 -28.35 23.87
CA ASN A 199 28.56 -27.16 23.27
C ASN A 199 27.65 -25.93 23.45
N PHE A 200 27.80 -25.25 24.58
CA PHE A 200 27.09 -24.01 24.88
C PHE A 200 27.40 -22.88 23.89
N ASP A 201 28.52 -22.91 23.17
CA ASP A 201 28.91 -21.86 22.21
C ASP A 201 27.96 -21.83 20.99
N SER A 202 27.49 -23.02 20.58
CA SER A 202 26.46 -23.13 19.55
C SER A 202 25.12 -22.54 20.01
N MET A 203 24.75 -22.75 21.27
CA MET A 203 23.54 -22.18 21.86
C MET A 203 23.65 -20.66 22.02
N GLU A 204 24.83 -20.16 22.37
CA GLU A 204 25.10 -18.72 22.52
C GLU A 204 24.88 -17.96 21.20
N THR A 205 25.31 -18.55 20.09
CA THR A 205 25.05 -18.01 18.74
C THR A 205 23.55 -17.93 18.43
N LEU A 206 22.81 -18.99 18.77
CA LEU A 206 21.35 -19.04 18.56
C LEU A 206 20.61 -18.05 19.48
N VAL A 207 21.07 -17.87 20.72
CA VAL A 207 20.52 -16.88 21.67
C VAL A 207 20.73 -15.47 21.14
N ALA A 208 21.89 -15.17 20.55
CA ALA A 208 22.13 -13.90 19.87
C ALA A 208 21.23 -13.70 18.64
N GLU A 209 21.00 -14.76 17.84
CA GLU A 209 20.10 -14.73 16.68
C GLU A 209 18.65 -14.38 17.08
N LEU A 210 18.17 -14.87 18.23
CA LEU A 210 16.84 -14.56 18.75
C LEU A 210 16.66 -13.05 18.97
N ALA A 211 17.66 -12.40 19.55
CA ALA A 211 17.65 -10.94 19.73
C ALA A 211 17.56 -10.22 18.37
N GLY A 212 18.28 -10.72 17.36
CA GLY A 212 18.20 -10.23 15.98
C GLY A 212 16.80 -10.33 15.37
N ILE A 213 16.13 -11.49 15.49
CA ILE A 213 14.77 -11.70 14.96
C ILE A 213 13.76 -10.76 15.63
N THR A 214 13.89 -10.52 16.93
CA THR A 214 12.99 -9.58 17.63
C THR A 214 13.13 -8.14 17.16
N LEU A 215 14.30 -7.76 16.63
CA LEU A 215 14.58 -6.43 16.09
C LEU A 215 14.17 -6.26 14.62
N GLN A 216 14.07 -7.36 13.86
CA GLN A 216 13.70 -7.31 12.44
C GLN A 216 12.20 -7.06 12.26
N THR A 217 11.87 -6.02 11.48
CA THR A 217 10.53 -5.74 10.94
C THR A 217 10.16 -6.76 9.86
N HIS A 218 9.96 -8.03 10.25
CA HIS A 218 9.37 -9.01 9.33
C HIS A 218 7.94 -8.55 8.93
N PRO A 219 7.62 -8.52 7.62
CA PRO A 219 6.35 -7.98 7.13
C PRO A 219 5.13 -8.80 7.57
N GLU A 220 5.31 -10.04 8.06
CA GLU A 220 4.22 -10.82 8.66
C GLU A 220 4.54 -11.33 10.07
N TYR A 221 3.71 -10.95 11.05
CA TYR A 221 3.82 -11.39 12.45
C TYR A 221 3.89 -12.93 12.59
N LYS A 222 3.13 -13.66 11.76
CA LYS A 222 3.08 -15.13 11.78
C LYS A 222 4.42 -15.77 11.42
N GLU A 223 5.11 -15.26 10.41
CA GLU A 223 6.42 -15.78 10.00
C GLU A 223 7.47 -15.56 11.08
N ARG A 224 7.44 -14.39 11.73
CA ARG A 224 8.34 -14.08 12.85
C ARG A 224 8.15 -15.01 14.03
N VAL A 225 6.89 -15.27 14.39
CA VAL A 225 6.58 -16.23 15.49
C VAL A 225 7.03 -17.65 15.12
N ARG A 226 6.82 -18.08 13.87
CA ARG A 226 7.31 -19.38 13.40
C ARG A 226 8.84 -19.45 13.48
N ALA A 227 9.56 -18.45 12.98
CA ALA A 227 11.01 -18.40 13.06
C ALA A 227 11.54 -18.43 14.51
N MET A 228 10.90 -17.72 15.44
CA MET A 228 11.27 -17.77 16.86
C MET A 228 11.00 -19.15 17.48
N MET A 229 9.93 -19.85 17.08
CA MET A 229 9.64 -21.21 17.55
C MET A 229 10.67 -22.21 17.00
N ASP A 230 10.93 -22.18 15.70
CA ASP A 230 11.95 -23.04 15.07
C ASP A 230 13.34 -22.80 15.70
N LEU A 231 13.67 -21.54 16.00
CA LEU A 231 14.89 -21.18 16.68
C LEU A 231 14.94 -21.73 18.12
N ALA A 232 13.85 -21.60 18.89
CA ALA A 232 13.77 -22.14 20.24
C ALA A 232 13.95 -23.66 20.28
N ASP A 233 13.40 -24.38 19.29
CA ASP A 233 13.55 -25.82 19.19
C ASP A 233 14.97 -26.20 18.77
N ARG A 234 15.61 -25.45 17.85
CA ARG A 234 17.03 -25.60 17.50
C ARG A 234 17.96 -25.37 18.70
N MET A 235 17.65 -24.41 19.58
CA MET A 235 18.47 -24.12 20.76
C MET A 235 18.59 -25.32 21.71
N VAL A 236 17.60 -26.21 21.72
CA VAL A 236 17.58 -27.40 22.59
C VAL A 236 17.82 -28.71 21.84
N GLU A 237 18.02 -28.63 20.52
CA GLU A 237 18.28 -29.80 19.71
C GLU A 237 19.65 -30.37 20.04
N GLY A 238 19.71 -31.66 20.38
CA GLY A 238 20.95 -32.32 20.78
C GLY A 238 21.43 -32.00 22.20
N VAL A 239 20.78 -31.06 22.90
CA VAL A 239 21.11 -30.68 24.28
C VAL A 239 20.51 -31.68 25.26
N PRO A 240 21.29 -32.30 26.16
CA PRO A 240 20.77 -33.15 27.23
C PRO A 240 19.79 -32.35 28.10
N ALA A 241 18.63 -32.93 28.37
CA ALA A 241 17.62 -32.30 29.24
C ALA A 241 17.86 -32.63 30.72
N ASP A 242 19.11 -32.87 31.11
CA ASP A 242 19.48 -33.20 32.49
C ASP A 242 19.57 -31.95 33.39
N THR A 243 19.53 -32.21 34.69
CA THR A 243 19.59 -31.19 35.73
C THR A 243 20.85 -30.30 35.62
N ALA A 244 22.01 -30.86 35.29
CA ALA A 244 23.26 -30.10 35.20
C ALA A 244 23.22 -29.08 34.05
N THR A 245 22.68 -29.48 32.92
CA THR A 245 22.52 -28.62 31.74
C THR A 245 21.54 -27.48 32.02
N LYS A 246 20.37 -27.78 32.61
CA LYS A 246 19.40 -26.75 33.01
C LYS A 246 19.98 -25.78 34.04
N GLN A 247 20.75 -26.27 35.01
CA GLN A 247 21.43 -25.45 36.01
C GLN A 247 22.46 -24.52 35.37
N ASN A 248 23.26 -25.00 34.41
CA ASN A 248 24.24 -24.20 33.69
C ASN A 248 23.55 -23.09 32.87
N ILE A 249 22.44 -23.39 32.20
CA ILE A 249 21.66 -22.40 31.47
C ILE A 249 21.08 -21.36 32.44
N ALA A 250 20.49 -21.79 33.56
CA ALA A 250 19.97 -20.90 34.59
C ALA A 250 21.06 -19.96 35.14
N GLY A 251 22.29 -20.46 35.34
CA GLY A 251 23.43 -19.67 35.79
C GLY A 251 23.87 -18.55 34.83
N ARG A 252 23.47 -18.59 33.55
CA ARG A 252 23.72 -17.50 32.58
C ARG A 252 22.71 -16.36 32.70
N ILE A 253 21.59 -16.57 33.42
CA ILE A 253 20.48 -15.62 33.56
C ILE A 253 20.64 -14.82 34.86
N GLY A 254 21.54 -13.85 34.85
CA GLY A 254 21.80 -12.97 36.00
C GLY A 254 21.13 -11.59 35.93
N SER A 255 20.64 -11.19 34.76
CA SER A 255 20.06 -9.86 34.54
C SER A 255 19.15 -9.84 33.30
N ALA A 256 18.49 -8.70 33.08
CA ALA A 256 17.65 -8.49 31.90
C ALA A 256 18.40 -8.54 30.56
N ASP A 257 19.71 -8.30 30.55
CA ASP A 257 20.53 -8.36 29.32
C ASP A 257 20.63 -9.79 28.79
N ASN A 258 20.60 -10.77 29.69
CA ASN A 258 20.71 -12.19 29.37
C ASN A 258 19.35 -12.91 29.35
N LYS A 259 18.23 -12.17 29.37
CA LYS A 259 16.87 -12.76 29.42
C LYS A 259 16.56 -13.73 28.29
N ALA A 260 17.24 -13.63 27.14
CA ALA A 260 17.04 -14.53 26.00
C ALA A 260 17.39 -16.00 26.33
N TRP A 261 18.27 -16.24 27.31
CA TRP A 261 18.58 -17.58 27.83
C TRP A 261 17.40 -18.26 28.56
N LEU A 262 16.34 -17.52 28.91
CA LEU A 262 15.10 -18.12 29.40
C LEU A 262 14.39 -18.98 28.35
N VAL A 263 14.61 -18.73 27.05
CA VAL A 263 13.99 -19.52 25.97
C VAL A 263 14.48 -20.98 25.95
N PRO A 264 15.80 -21.27 25.87
CA PRO A 264 16.27 -22.65 25.94
C PRO A 264 15.94 -23.29 27.29
N LEU A 265 16.04 -22.56 28.40
CA LEU A 265 15.71 -23.09 29.74
C LEU A 265 14.26 -23.56 29.81
N SER A 266 13.32 -22.66 29.51
CA SER A 266 11.88 -22.99 29.54
C SER A 266 11.52 -24.09 28.55
N THR A 267 12.19 -24.14 27.39
CA THR A 267 11.98 -25.19 26.40
C THR A 267 12.45 -26.57 26.89
N LEU A 268 13.63 -26.66 27.51
CA LEU A 268 14.11 -27.92 28.10
C LEU A 268 13.21 -28.39 29.24
N ILE A 269 12.79 -27.48 30.12
CA ILE A 269 11.87 -27.79 31.22
C ILE A 269 10.52 -28.26 30.69
N ALA A 270 9.95 -27.57 29.69
CA ALA A 270 8.69 -27.98 29.09
C ALA A 270 8.75 -29.38 28.44
N ARG A 271 9.90 -29.76 27.88
CA ARG A 271 10.11 -31.05 27.23
C ARG A 271 10.35 -32.19 28.21
N SER A 272 11.11 -31.93 29.28
CA SER A 272 11.48 -32.96 30.26
C SER A 272 11.55 -32.33 31.67
N PRO A 273 10.39 -32.15 32.34
CA PRO A 273 10.35 -31.56 33.67
C PRO A 273 11.03 -32.45 34.72
N GLU A 274 11.86 -31.85 35.58
CA GLU A 274 12.56 -32.52 36.69
C GLU A 274 12.38 -31.77 38.02
N ASP A 275 12.76 -32.42 39.12
CA ASP A 275 12.75 -31.78 40.43
C ASP A 275 13.71 -30.58 40.49
N GLY A 276 13.23 -29.50 41.11
CA GLY A 276 13.95 -28.24 41.22
C GLY A 276 13.84 -27.33 39.98
N ASP A 277 13.28 -27.80 38.86
CA ASP A 277 13.14 -26.97 37.65
C ASP A 277 12.21 -25.78 37.87
N ALA A 278 11.17 -25.94 38.69
CA ALA A 278 10.32 -24.84 39.11
C ALA A 278 11.12 -23.70 39.77
N GLN A 279 12.02 -24.04 40.71
CA GLN A 279 12.87 -23.05 41.38
C GLN A 279 13.81 -22.38 40.37
N ARG A 280 14.50 -23.17 39.53
CA ARG A 280 15.45 -22.65 38.51
C ARG A 280 14.76 -21.69 37.55
N LEU A 281 13.58 -22.06 37.04
CA LEU A 281 12.82 -21.25 36.11
C LEU A 281 12.36 -19.94 36.73
N LEU A 282 11.80 -19.99 37.94
CA LEU A 282 11.23 -18.83 38.62
C LEU A 282 12.32 -17.88 39.13
N ASP A 283 13.47 -18.40 39.58
CA ASP A 283 14.63 -17.58 39.96
C ASP A 283 15.21 -16.86 38.75
N ALA A 284 15.35 -17.57 37.63
CA ALA A 284 15.80 -16.96 36.37
C ALA A 284 14.80 -15.92 35.84
N TYR A 285 13.49 -16.16 36.00
CA TYR A 285 12.46 -15.18 35.66
C TYR A 285 12.58 -13.92 36.53
N ASP A 286 12.72 -14.05 37.84
CA ASP A 286 12.82 -12.89 38.74
C ASP A 286 14.09 -12.07 38.47
N ALA A 287 15.21 -12.73 38.17
CA ALA A 287 16.47 -12.08 37.83
C ALA A 287 16.40 -11.27 36.52
N ALA A 288 15.69 -11.76 35.50
CA ALA A 288 15.73 -11.18 34.16
C ALA A 288 14.46 -10.40 33.75
N LEU A 289 13.32 -10.65 34.39
CA LEU A 289 12.00 -10.17 33.98
C LEU A 289 11.18 -9.57 35.16
N SER A 290 11.81 -9.18 36.26
CA SER A 290 11.14 -8.50 37.39
C SER A 290 10.59 -7.10 37.02
N ASP A 291 11.20 -6.40 36.07
CA ASP A 291 10.74 -5.11 35.56
C ASP A 291 9.51 -5.26 34.61
N PRO A 292 8.37 -4.60 34.89
CA PRO A 292 7.19 -4.59 34.02
C PRO A 292 7.47 -4.17 32.56
N GLU A 293 8.35 -3.19 32.33
CA GLU A 293 8.65 -2.69 30.99
C GLU A 293 9.44 -3.70 30.16
N ILE A 294 10.30 -4.47 30.82
CA ILE A 294 11.04 -5.57 30.20
C ILE A 294 10.08 -6.70 29.84
N ARG A 295 9.15 -7.05 30.75
CA ARG A 295 8.11 -8.07 30.49
C ARG A 295 7.26 -7.74 29.27
N LYS A 296 6.78 -6.51 29.14
CA LYS A 296 5.95 -6.07 28.00
C LYS A 296 6.63 -6.31 26.65
N LYS A 297 7.96 -6.19 26.59
CA LYS A 297 8.76 -6.40 25.38
C LYS A 297 9.16 -7.87 25.15
N SER A 298 9.05 -8.72 26.17
CA SER A 298 9.51 -10.11 26.17
C SER A 298 8.39 -11.13 25.97
N LYS A 299 7.39 -10.82 25.13
CA LYS A 299 6.17 -11.63 24.98
C LYS A 299 6.44 -13.10 24.62
N PHE A 300 7.36 -13.35 23.69
CA PHE A 300 7.71 -14.72 23.28
C PHE A 300 8.36 -15.51 24.43
N ILE A 301 9.25 -14.88 25.19
CA ILE A 301 9.92 -15.50 26.34
C ILE A 301 8.88 -15.88 27.40
N LEU A 302 7.98 -14.95 27.75
CA LEU A 302 6.90 -15.20 28.69
C LEU A 302 6.00 -16.35 28.24
N TYR A 303 5.68 -16.42 26.94
CA TYR A 303 4.90 -17.52 26.40
C TYR A 303 5.57 -18.88 26.64
N ARG A 304 6.89 -18.98 26.42
CA ARG A 304 7.65 -20.23 26.69
C ARG A 304 7.72 -20.55 28.18
N ILE A 305 7.85 -19.55 29.05
CA ILE A 305 7.79 -19.74 30.50
C ILE A 305 6.43 -20.30 30.93
N LEU A 306 5.32 -19.79 30.40
CA LEU A 306 3.99 -20.33 30.70
C LEU A 306 3.85 -21.79 30.24
N LEU A 307 4.44 -22.18 29.11
CA LEU A 307 4.48 -23.59 28.68
C LEU A 307 5.25 -24.47 29.66
N ALA A 308 6.40 -23.99 30.14
CA ALA A 308 7.20 -24.71 31.13
C ALA A 308 6.44 -24.87 32.45
N ILE A 309 5.71 -23.84 32.90
CA ILE A 309 4.87 -23.95 34.10
C ILE A 309 3.76 -24.98 33.91
N ILE A 310 3.06 -24.98 32.77
CA ILE A 310 2.04 -26.01 32.46
C ILE A 310 2.65 -27.41 32.57
N ALA A 311 3.80 -27.64 31.94
CA ALA A 311 4.48 -28.94 31.98
C ALA A 311 4.92 -29.33 33.40
N LEU A 312 5.38 -28.37 34.22
CA LEU A 312 5.73 -28.60 35.62
C LEU A 312 4.50 -28.98 36.46
N VAL A 313 3.34 -28.38 36.20
CA VAL A 313 2.10 -28.74 36.90
C VAL A 313 1.63 -30.13 36.45
N ASP A 314 1.55 -30.39 35.15
CA ASP A 314 1.10 -31.67 34.58
C ASP A 314 1.95 -32.85 35.04
N SER A 315 3.26 -32.63 35.22
CA SER A 315 4.20 -33.65 35.70
C SER A 315 4.31 -33.74 37.23
N VAL A 316 3.53 -32.94 37.97
CA VAL A 316 3.58 -32.86 39.44
C VAL A 316 4.98 -32.47 39.95
N ARG A 317 5.69 -31.64 39.18
CA ARG A 317 7.04 -31.11 39.47
C ARG A 317 7.04 -29.65 39.90
N LEU A 318 5.87 -29.02 40.03
CA LEU A 318 5.71 -27.71 40.65
C LEU A 318 5.46 -27.88 42.17
N PRO A 319 6.42 -27.58 43.05
CA PRO A 319 6.21 -27.70 44.49
C PRO A 319 5.19 -26.68 44.98
N ILE A 320 4.41 -27.04 46.01
CA ILE A 320 3.42 -26.14 46.62
C ILE A 320 4.05 -24.79 47.04
N SER A 321 5.30 -24.80 47.51
CA SER A 321 6.03 -23.58 47.88
C SER A 321 6.26 -22.61 46.71
N GLN A 322 6.24 -23.10 45.46
CA GLN A 322 6.44 -22.29 44.25
C GLN A 322 5.14 -21.86 43.58
N VAL A 323 3.99 -22.45 43.95
CA VAL A 323 2.68 -22.10 43.40
C VAL A 323 2.38 -20.60 43.48
N PRO A 324 2.64 -19.88 44.60
CA PRO A 324 2.41 -18.44 44.66
C PRO A 324 3.23 -17.65 43.63
N ARG A 325 4.49 -18.04 43.40
CA ARG A 325 5.38 -17.40 42.41
C ARG A 325 4.91 -17.68 40.99
N ALA A 326 4.59 -18.93 40.66
CA ALA A 326 4.04 -19.29 39.36
C ALA A 326 2.72 -18.55 39.05
N ARG A 327 1.85 -18.41 40.07
CA ARG A 327 0.62 -17.62 39.98
C ARG A 327 0.90 -16.15 39.69
N ALA A 328 1.88 -15.55 40.36
CA ALA A 328 2.29 -14.17 40.11
C ALA A 328 2.81 -13.96 38.68
N VAL A 329 3.57 -14.92 38.13
CA VAL A 329 4.01 -14.88 36.71
C VAL A 329 2.80 -14.88 35.77
N ALA A 330 1.83 -15.77 35.98
CA ALA A 330 0.63 -15.85 35.14
C ALA A 330 -0.22 -14.57 35.25
N GLN A 331 -0.39 -14.01 36.46
CA GLN A 331 -1.09 -12.73 36.66
C GLN A 331 -0.37 -11.58 35.95
N ALA A 332 0.97 -11.52 36.02
CA ALA A 332 1.75 -10.52 35.29
C ALA A 332 1.56 -10.65 33.77
N CYS A 333 1.43 -11.87 33.25
CA CYS A 333 1.15 -12.11 31.83
C CYS A 333 -0.27 -11.70 31.42
N LEU A 334 -1.29 -11.87 32.28
CA LEU A 334 -2.65 -11.39 32.02
C LEU A 334 -2.73 -9.87 31.85
N ALA A 335 -1.87 -9.13 32.56
CA ALA A 335 -1.82 -7.67 32.50
C ALA A 335 -1.19 -7.14 31.19
N ILE A 336 -0.54 -7.98 30.40
CA ILE A 336 0.06 -7.60 29.12
C ILE A 336 -1.00 -7.68 28.03
N ASP A 337 -1.10 -6.64 27.20
CA ASP A 337 -2.04 -6.65 26.08
C ASP A 337 -1.55 -7.53 24.91
N ASP A 338 -1.76 -8.83 25.08
CA ASP A 338 -1.48 -9.87 24.10
C ASP A 338 -2.47 -11.04 24.29
N ALA A 339 -3.28 -11.33 23.27
CA ALA A 339 -4.33 -12.33 23.37
C ALA A 339 -3.79 -13.76 23.61
N SER A 340 -2.66 -14.10 22.99
CA SER A 340 -2.04 -15.41 23.10
C SER A 340 -1.48 -15.64 24.50
N LEU A 341 -0.80 -14.63 25.08
CA LEU A 341 -0.36 -14.67 26.47
C LEU A 341 -1.52 -14.74 27.44
N LYS A 342 -2.55 -13.89 27.28
CA LYS A 342 -3.73 -13.89 28.15
C LYS A 342 -4.40 -15.26 28.20
N LYS A 343 -4.61 -15.88 27.03
CA LYS A 343 -5.17 -17.24 26.93
C LYS A 343 -4.34 -18.27 27.67
N ARG A 344 -3.00 -18.22 27.53
CA ARG A 344 -2.11 -19.21 28.16
C ARG A 344 -1.96 -18.98 29.66
N ALA A 345 -1.92 -17.73 30.10
CA ALA A 345 -1.87 -17.35 31.50
C ALA A 345 -3.14 -17.79 32.25
N ALA A 346 -4.32 -17.64 31.63
CA ALA A 346 -5.58 -18.12 32.20
C ALA A 346 -5.57 -19.65 32.43
N VAL A 347 -5.01 -20.42 31.48
CA VAL A 347 -4.84 -21.87 31.65
C VAL A 347 -3.94 -22.18 32.84
N VAL A 348 -2.80 -21.51 32.96
CA VAL A 348 -1.90 -21.70 34.12
C VAL A 348 -2.63 -21.40 35.43
N LEU A 349 -3.38 -20.29 35.50
CA LEU A 349 -4.11 -19.95 36.73
C LEU A 349 -5.14 -21.02 37.12
N ALA A 350 -5.92 -21.50 36.16
CA ALA A 350 -6.90 -22.56 36.41
C ALA A 350 -6.26 -23.87 36.89
N MET A 351 -5.02 -24.16 36.47
CA MET A 351 -4.27 -25.34 36.92
C MET A 351 -3.64 -25.17 38.31
N LEU A 352 -3.56 -23.94 38.82
CA LEU A 352 -2.98 -23.60 40.12
C LEU A 352 -4.03 -23.32 41.21
N GLU A 353 -5.32 -23.51 40.89
CA GLU A 353 -6.47 -23.44 41.81
C GLU A 353 -6.68 -24.77 42.55
#